data_AF-A0A367LX51-F1
#
_entry.id   AF-A0A367LX51-F1
#
_cell.length_a   1.000
_cell.length_b   1.000
_cell.length_c   1.000
_cell.angle_alpha   90.00
_cell.angle_beta   90.00
_cell.angle_gamma   90.00
#
_symmetry.space_group_name_H-M   'P 1'
#
loop_
_entity.id
_entity.type
_entity.pdbx_description
1 polymer ?
#
loop_
_entity_poly.entity_id
_entity_poly.type
_entity_poly.pdbx_seq_one_letter_code
_entity_poly.pdbx_strand_id
1 'polypeptide(L)'
;EKVRTTARRNRRSTTRPPLPSATSASPAPASSSSVGASARVGAGASPAPASTSAAPKRKAYRLVAIGTSTGGPVALQRVLTQLPANFPAPLVLIQHMPAAFTKAFAERLDKLCRINVKEAEDGDILRPGLALLA
;
A
#
# COMPACT_ATOMS: atom_id res chain seq x y z
N GLU A 1 -10.25 -47.92 -16.93
CA GLU A 1 -10.90 -48.48 -15.73
C GLU A 1 -11.41 -47.33 -14.85
N LYS A 2 -12.72 -47.27 -14.63
CA LYS A 2 -13.53 -46.47 -13.67
C LYS A 2 -13.23 -44.98 -13.40
N VAL A 3 -14.04 -44.15 -14.05
CA VAL A 3 -14.58 -42.88 -13.55
C VAL A 3 -15.40 -43.12 -12.27
N ARG A 4 -15.23 -42.28 -11.24
CA ARG A 4 -16.19 -42.15 -10.12
C ARG A 4 -16.52 -40.70 -9.84
N THR A 5 -17.73 -40.35 -10.22
CA THR A 5 -18.56 -39.22 -9.81
C THR A 5 -19.18 -39.48 -8.44
N THR A 6 -19.21 -38.47 -7.55
CA THR A 6 -20.16 -38.35 -6.41
C THR A 6 -20.17 -36.86 -5.99
N ALA A 7 -21.09 -36.01 -6.46
CA ALA A 7 -22.50 -35.78 -6.04
C ALA A 7 -22.71 -34.92 -4.77
N ARG A 8 -23.13 -33.67 -5.01
CA ARG A 8 -24.30 -32.93 -4.43
C ARG A 8 -24.41 -32.58 -2.92
N ARG A 9 -24.19 -31.28 -2.62
CA ARG A 9 -25.11 -30.24 -2.05
C ARG A 9 -25.98 -30.52 -0.80
N ASN A 10 -25.89 -29.66 0.23
CA ASN A 10 -27.05 -29.11 0.99
C ASN A 10 -26.64 -27.88 1.85
N ARG A 11 -26.99 -26.63 1.50
CA ARG A 11 -28.13 -25.76 1.96
C ARG A 11 -28.10 -25.29 3.43
N ARG A 12 -28.03 -23.93 3.59
CA ARG A 12 -28.79 -23.00 4.48
C ARG A 12 -28.83 -23.31 5.99
N SER A 13 -28.84 -22.40 6.96
CA SER A 13 -28.98 -20.93 7.09
C SER A 13 -29.04 -20.65 8.60
N THR A 14 -28.43 -19.57 9.13
CA THR A 14 -28.84 -18.89 10.39
C THR A 14 -27.97 -17.63 10.58
N THR A 15 -28.50 -16.45 10.25
CA THR A 15 -28.95 -15.39 11.20
C THR A 15 -27.83 -14.63 11.94
N ARG A 16 -27.66 -13.37 11.54
CA ARG A 16 -26.92 -12.29 12.20
C ARG A 16 -27.81 -11.60 13.25
N PRO A 17 -27.23 -11.07 14.34
CA PRO A 17 -27.68 -9.80 14.90
C PRO A 17 -26.58 -8.71 14.77
N PRO A 18 -26.96 -7.43 14.61
CA PRO A 18 -26.03 -6.30 14.57
C PRO A 18 -25.69 -5.81 15.99
N LEU A 19 -24.45 -5.37 16.21
CA LEU A 19 -24.12 -4.57 17.40
C LEU A 19 -24.25 -3.06 17.10
N PRO A 20 -24.71 -2.27 18.10
CA PRO A 20 -25.17 -0.89 17.91
C PRO A 20 -24.05 0.15 17.88
N SER A 21 -24.41 1.27 17.23
CA SER A 21 -23.71 2.55 17.16
C SER A 21 -23.55 3.21 18.54
N ALA A 22 -22.36 3.71 18.84
CA ALA A 22 -22.16 4.76 19.84
C ALA A 22 -21.92 6.08 19.10
N THR A 23 -22.91 6.97 19.21
CA THR A 23 -22.87 8.35 18.74
C THR A 23 -22.50 9.28 19.89
N SER A 24 -21.88 10.40 19.51
CA SER A 24 -21.88 11.72 20.16
C SER A 24 -21.46 11.86 21.63
N ALA A 25 -20.43 12.68 21.86
CA ALA A 25 -20.56 13.86 22.74
C ALA A 25 -19.34 14.79 22.66
N SER A 26 -19.53 15.92 21.98
CA SER A 26 -19.00 17.23 22.37
C SER A 26 -20.24 18.13 22.48
N PRO A 27 -20.39 19.01 23.49
CA PRO A 27 -19.75 20.33 23.40
C PRO A 27 -19.48 21.11 24.74
N ALA A 28 -18.76 22.24 24.58
CA ALA A 28 -18.87 23.52 25.32
C ALA A 28 -18.22 23.68 26.73
N PRO A 29 -18.15 24.90 27.31
CA PRO A 29 -17.36 26.07 26.88
C PRO A 29 -16.55 26.74 28.04
N ALA A 30 -15.70 27.71 27.66
CA ALA A 30 -15.23 28.94 28.35
C ALA A 30 -15.05 29.06 29.88
N SER A 31 -13.93 29.69 30.28
CA SER A 31 -13.77 30.77 31.30
C SER A 31 -12.28 30.87 31.72
N SER A 32 -11.49 31.88 31.31
CA SER A 32 -11.44 33.32 31.69
C SER A 32 -10.61 33.62 32.94
N SER A 33 -9.87 34.73 32.88
CA SER A 33 -9.08 35.45 33.91
C SER A 33 -7.60 35.03 34.03
N SER A 34 -6.61 35.92 34.13
CA SER A 34 -6.59 37.39 34.19
C SER A 34 -5.15 37.93 34.09
N VAL A 35 -5.03 39.08 33.42
CA VAL A 35 -4.12 40.23 33.66
C VAL A 35 -2.65 40.01 34.09
N GLY A 36 -1.73 40.55 33.28
CA GLY A 36 -0.34 40.82 33.63
C GLY A 36 0.24 41.87 32.68
N ALA A 37 0.51 43.06 33.21
CA ALA A 37 0.78 44.31 32.52
C ALA A 37 2.14 44.39 31.79
N SER A 38 2.18 45.26 30.75
CA SER A 38 3.19 46.31 30.44
C SER A 38 4.68 45.98 30.66
N ALA A 39 5.65 46.20 29.77
CA ALA A 39 5.92 47.19 28.73
C ALA A 39 7.11 46.61 27.91
N ARG A 40 7.41 47.01 26.67
CA ARG A 40 8.10 48.26 26.32
C ARG A 40 8.14 48.40 24.80
N VAL A 41 7.85 49.61 24.34
CA VAL A 41 8.08 50.07 22.97
C VAL A 41 9.58 50.21 22.78
N GLY A 42 10.15 49.42 21.87
CA GLY A 42 11.50 49.57 21.34
C GLY A 42 11.41 49.63 19.82
N ALA A 43 11.50 50.83 19.27
CA ALA A 43 11.63 51.06 17.85
C ALA A 43 13.04 50.64 17.39
N GLY A 44 13.12 49.97 16.24
CA GLY A 44 14.35 49.86 15.46
C GLY A 44 14.83 48.45 15.16
N ALA A 45 14.17 47.78 14.21
CA ALA A 45 14.81 46.98 13.18
C ALA A 45 13.72 46.50 12.21
N SER A 46 13.81 46.91 10.94
CA SER A 46 13.05 46.25 9.87
C SER A 46 13.31 44.74 9.96
N PRO A 47 12.27 43.88 10.02
CA PRO A 47 12.49 42.47 9.80
C PRO A 47 12.90 42.34 8.33
N ALA A 48 14.19 42.08 8.09
CA ALA A 48 14.64 41.55 6.82
C ALA A 48 13.73 40.36 6.49
N PRO A 49 13.27 40.20 5.23
CA PRO A 49 12.39 39.10 4.88
C PRO A 49 13.12 37.81 5.25
N ALA A 50 12.61 37.11 6.26
CA ALA A 50 13.08 35.78 6.61
C ALA A 50 12.96 34.96 5.34
N SER A 51 14.10 34.64 4.74
CA SER A 51 14.20 33.75 3.59
C SER A 51 13.60 32.44 4.05
N THR A 52 12.34 32.23 3.69
CA THR A 52 11.65 30.97 3.93
C THR A 52 12.37 29.97 3.05
N SER A 53 13.34 29.25 3.63
CA SER A 53 14.04 28.15 2.99
C SER A 53 12.98 27.24 2.40
N ALA A 54 12.88 27.24 1.07
CA ALA A 54 11.88 26.46 0.37
C ALA A 54 11.96 25.02 0.85
N ALA A 55 10.86 24.50 1.39
CA ALA A 55 10.77 23.12 1.84
C ALA A 55 11.29 22.20 0.70
N PRO A 56 12.11 21.19 1.02
CA PRO A 56 12.71 20.34 0.00
C PRO A 56 11.61 19.75 -0.87
N LYS A 57 11.70 19.98 -2.20
CA LYS A 57 10.75 19.45 -3.17
C LYS A 57 10.78 17.93 -3.07
N ARG A 58 9.74 17.34 -2.47
CA ARG A 58 9.62 15.89 -2.36
C ARG A 58 9.46 15.32 -3.77
N LYS A 59 10.37 14.43 -4.17
CA LYS A 59 10.24 13.67 -5.42
C LYS A 59 8.96 12.82 -5.32
N ALA A 60 8.09 12.94 -6.32
CA ALA A 60 6.92 12.09 -6.43
C ALA A 60 7.34 10.74 -7.01
N TYR A 61 7.39 9.71 -6.16
CA TYR A 61 7.63 8.34 -6.59
C TYR A 61 6.32 7.67 -6.97
N ARG A 62 6.28 7.00 -8.12
CA ARG A 62 5.14 6.20 -8.57
C ARG A 62 5.57 4.74 -8.67
N LEU A 63 5.14 3.90 -7.73
CA LEU A 63 5.37 2.46 -7.73
C LEU A 63 4.14 1.72 -7.19
N VAL A 64 4.00 0.44 -7.52
CA VAL A 64 2.98 -0.44 -6.96
C VAL A 64 3.63 -1.51 -6.08
N ALA A 65 3.30 -1.55 -4.80
CA ALA A 65 3.74 -2.60 -3.88
C ALA A 65 2.57 -3.53 -3.54
N ILE A 66 2.78 -4.85 -3.62
CA ILE A 66 1.75 -5.86 -3.33
C ILE A 66 2.31 -6.86 -2.32
N GLY A 67 1.66 -6.98 -1.16
CA GLY A 67 1.99 -7.99 -0.13
C GLY A 67 0.98 -9.12 -0.12
N THR A 68 1.45 -10.37 -0.07
CA THR A 68 0.61 -11.58 -0.13
C THR A 68 1.17 -12.73 0.72
N SER A 69 0.30 -13.69 1.06
CA SER A 69 0.68 -14.91 1.81
C SER A 69 -0.16 -16.11 1.33
N THR A 70 -1.06 -16.65 2.15
CA THR A 70 -1.95 -17.76 1.76
C THR A 70 -2.84 -17.38 0.58
N GLY A 71 -2.84 -18.19 -0.48
CA GLY A 71 -3.57 -17.91 -1.73
C GLY A 71 -2.92 -16.84 -2.63
N GLY A 72 -1.86 -16.20 -2.16
CA GLY A 72 -1.10 -15.18 -2.87
C GLY A 72 -0.60 -15.59 -4.26
N PRO A 73 -0.05 -16.80 -4.45
CA PRO A 73 0.45 -17.20 -5.77
C PRO A 73 -0.62 -17.19 -6.87
N VAL A 74 -1.84 -17.64 -6.54
CA VAL A 74 -2.98 -17.64 -7.47
C VAL A 74 -3.50 -16.21 -7.70
N ALA A 75 -3.52 -15.38 -6.65
CA ALA A 75 -3.94 -13.99 -6.74
C ALA A 75 -2.99 -13.16 -7.62
N LEU A 76 -1.68 -13.26 -7.38
CA LEU A 76 -0.65 -12.58 -8.17
C LEU A 76 -0.71 -13.01 -9.63
N GLN A 77 -0.85 -14.31 -9.91
CA GLN A 77 -1.02 -14.78 -11.28
C GLN A 77 -2.23 -14.11 -11.96
N ARG A 78 -3.38 -14.03 -11.29
CA ARG A 78 -4.60 -13.43 -11.87
C ARG A 78 -4.47 -11.93 -12.11
N VAL A 79 -3.78 -11.21 -11.23
CA VAL A 79 -3.60 -9.75 -11.35
C VAL A 79 -2.57 -9.43 -12.42
N LEU A 80 -1.37 -10.05 -12.35
CA LEU A 80 -0.25 -9.69 -13.21
C LEU A 80 -0.47 -10.09 -14.68
N THR A 81 -1.17 -11.19 -14.94
CA THR A 81 -1.49 -11.63 -16.32
C THR A 81 -2.44 -10.69 -17.05
N GLN A 82 -3.18 -9.84 -16.33
CA GLN A 82 -4.06 -8.82 -16.92
C GLN A 82 -3.32 -7.53 -17.27
N LEU A 83 -2.09 -7.35 -16.77
CA LEU A 83 -1.32 -6.14 -17.03
C LEU A 83 -0.83 -6.10 -18.50
N PRO A 84 -0.86 -4.92 -19.15
CA PRO A 84 -0.28 -4.77 -20.47
C PRO A 84 1.24 -4.72 -20.39
N ALA A 85 1.93 -5.06 -21.49
CA ALA A 85 3.40 -5.06 -21.54
C ALA A 85 4.02 -3.69 -21.22
N ASN A 86 3.32 -2.60 -21.55
CA ASN A 86 3.75 -1.22 -21.33
C ASN A 86 3.24 -0.62 -20.00
N PHE A 87 3.04 -1.44 -18.97
CA PHE A 87 2.54 -0.96 -17.68
C PHE A 87 3.45 0.16 -17.12
N PRO A 88 2.91 1.34 -16.76
CA PRO A 88 3.70 2.57 -16.63
C PRO A 88 4.46 2.71 -15.30
N ALA A 89 4.31 1.76 -14.37
CA ALA A 89 4.93 1.83 -13.04
C ALA A 89 5.75 0.56 -12.75
N PRO A 90 6.83 0.66 -11.95
CA PRO A 90 7.49 -0.50 -11.38
C PRO A 90 6.60 -1.20 -10.35
N LEU A 91 6.73 -2.52 -10.24
CA LEU A 91 6.04 -3.33 -9.25
C LEU A 91 7.03 -4.01 -8.28
N VAL A 92 6.68 -4.00 -7.00
CA VAL A 92 7.38 -4.75 -5.95
C VAL A 92 6.38 -5.70 -5.32
N LEU A 93 6.69 -6.99 -5.32
CA LEU A 93 5.83 -8.05 -4.86
C LEU A 93 6.50 -8.70 -3.67
N ILE A 94 5.80 -8.80 -2.55
CA ILE A 94 6.25 -9.51 -1.36
C ILE A 94 5.31 -10.70 -1.18
N GLN A 95 5.84 -11.90 -1.29
CA GLN A 95 5.08 -13.12 -1.07
C GLN A 95 5.70 -13.85 0.11
N HIS A 96 4.94 -14.04 1.19
CA HIS A 96 5.41 -14.84 2.32
C HIS A 96 5.50 -16.31 1.90
N MET A 97 6.70 -16.73 1.50
CA MET A 97 7.05 -18.08 1.07
C MET A 97 8.55 -18.34 1.33
N PRO A 98 8.98 -19.62 1.43
CA PRO A 98 10.40 -19.91 1.63
C PRO A 98 11.23 -19.52 0.40
N ALA A 99 12.47 -19.07 0.63
CA ALA A 99 13.41 -18.61 -0.41
C ALA A 99 13.69 -19.67 -1.50
N ALA A 100 13.57 -20.96 -1.17
CA ALA A 100 13.74 -22.02 -2.17
C ALA A 100 12.67 -22.02 -3.28
N PHE A 101 11.56 -21.30 -3.11
CA PHE A 101 10.44 -21.30 -4.05
C PHE A 101 10.28 -19.97 -4.82
N THR A 102 10.87 -18.88 -4.35
CA THR A 102 10.66 -17.52 -4.88
C THR A 102 11.13 -17.43 -6.34
N LYS A 103 12.33 -17.94 -6.63
CA LYS A 103 12.88 -18.03 -7.99
C LYS A 103 11.96 -18.74 -8.98
N ALA A 104 11.57 -19.97 -8.67
CA ALA A 104 10.71 -20.78 -9.53
C ALA A 104 9.33 -20.13 -9.72
N PHE A 105 8.82 -19.43 -8.70
CA PHE A 105 7.57 -18.70 -8.80
C PHE A 105 7.68 -17.46 -9.70
N ALA A 106 8.76 -16.68 -9.57
CA ALA A 106 9.05 -15.55 -10.46
C ALA A 106 9.18 -16.00 -11.92
N GLU A 107 9.97 -17.04 -12.20
CA GLU A 107 10.14 -17.60 -13.56
C GLU A 107 8.81 -18.08 -14.16
N ARG A 108 7.92 -18.66 -13.33
CA ARG A 108 6.58 -19.05 -13.77
C ARG A 108 5.72 -17.84 -14.10
N LEU A 109 5.76 -16.79 -13.28
CA LEU A 109 5.01 -15.56 -13.54
C LEU A 109 5.49 -14.86 -14.81
N ASP A 110 6.81 -14.78 -15.02
CA ASP A 110 7.42 -14.17 -16.20
C ASP A 110 6.93 -14.82 -17.50
N LYS A 111 6.83 -16.16 -17.53
CA LYS A 111 6.30 -16.92 -18.68
C LYS A 111 4.82 -16.67 -18.96
N LEU A 112 4.04 -16.25 -17.96
CA LEU A 112 2.59 -16.07 -18.08
C LEU A 112 2.20 -14.61 -18.33
N CYS A 113 3.02 -13.66 -17.89
CA CYS A 113 2.71 -12.24 -17.92
C CYS A 113 3.26 -11.57 -19.18
N ARG A 114 2.73 -10.40 -19.51
CA ARG A 114 3.25 -9.54 -20.59
C ARG A 114 4.34 -8.58 -20.10
N ILE A 115 4.35 -8.32 -18.79
CA ILE A 115 5.40 -7.58 -18.10
C ILE A 115 6.53 -8.52 -17.70
N ASN A 116 7.73 -8.00 -17.50
CA ASN A 116 8.84 -8.78 -16.99
C ASN A 116 8.68 -9.04 -15.49
N VAL A 117 8.95 -10.27 -15.06
CA VAL A 117 8.94 -10.68 -13.66
C VAL A 117 10.26 -11.35 -13.32
N LYS A 118 10.88 -10.93 -12.23
CA LYS A 118 12.17 -11.47 -11.76
C LYS A 118 12.14 -11.59 -10.24
N GLU A 119 12.86 -12.58 -9.70
CA GLU A 119 13.23 -12.56 -8.28
C GLU A 119 14.10 -11.33 -7.99
N ALA A 120 13.82 -10.65 -6.89
CA ALA A 120 14.54 -9.44 -6.50
C ALA A 120 15.97 -9.77 -6.05
N GLU A 121 16.94 -9.06 -6.60
CA GLU A 121 18.34 -9.14 -6.21
C GLU A 121 18.85 -7.77 -5.74
N ASP A 122 19.87 -7.78 -4.88
CA ASP A 122 20.52 -6.55 -4.44
C ASP A 122 21.09 -5.77 -5.63
N GLY A 123 20.74 -4.48 -5.70
CA GLY A 123 21.14 -3.61 -6.79
C GLY A 123 20.18 -3.58 -7.99
N ASP A 124 19.07 -4.33 -7.96
CA ASP A 124 18.05 -4.24 -9.01
C ASP A 124 17.45 -2.82 -9.09
N ILE A 125 17.28 -2.34 -10.32
CA ILE A 125 16.74 -1.01 -10.61
C ILE A 125 15.25 -1.13 -10.94
N LEU A 126 14.42 -0.43 -10.17
CA LEU A 126 12.98 -0.32 -10.44
C LEU A 126 12.71 0.41 -11.75
N ARG A 127 12.09 -0.30 -12.70
CA ARG A 127 11.71 0.25 -14.02
C ARG A 127 10.23 -0.04 -14.31
N PRO A 128 9.54 0.81 -15.08
CA PRO A 128 8.19 0.54 -15.57
C PRO A 128 8.11 -0.83 -16.27
N GLY A 129 7.02 -1.58 -16.04
CA GLY A 129 6.81 -2.89 -16.64
C GLY A 129 7.69 -4.01 -16.08
N LEU A 130 8.44 -3.76 -14.99
CA LEU A 130 9.19 -4.77 -14.25
C LEU A 130 8.53 -5.01 -12.89
N ALA A 131 8.27 -6.28 -12.58
CA ALA A 131 7.88 -6.74 -11.27
C ALA A 131 9.02 -7.51 -10.60
N LEU A 132 9.43 -7.05 -9.41
CA LEU A 132 10.41 -7.73 -8.58
C LEU A 132 9.70 -8.48 -7.45
N LEU A 133 9.98 -9.77 -7.32
CA LEU A 133 9.41 -10.65 -6.30
C LEU A 133 10.41 -10.92 -5.19
N ALA A 134 10.01 -10.64 -3.95
CA ALA A 134 10.70 -10.94 -2.70
C ALA A 134 9.95 -11.99 -1.88
#